data_AF-A0A919HYM3-F1
#
_entry.id   AF-A0A919HYM3-F1
#
_cell.length_a   1.000
_cell.length_b   1.000
_cell.length_c   1.000
_cell.angle_alpha   90.00
_cell.angle_beta   90.00
_cell.angle_gamma   90.00
#
_symmetry.space_group_name_H-M   'P 1'
#
loop_
_entity.id
_entity.type
_entity.pdbx_description
1 polymer ?
#
loop_
_entity_poly.entity_id
_entity_poly.type
_entity_poly.pdbx_seq_one_letter_code
_entity_poly.pdbx_strand_id
1 'polypeptide(L)'
;MLKINTLRAAIEKANTWCRANPEAWTVFVEEGGIETTGETPSFMYRYSLVLFVMNYAGSIDDFTLPLMAWLWFNQPDLLLNPDKNQQIKFTTLINSDDTADLMFELPVRQRVLVQLDENGVPYAVHLPEPRPRAGTPRRRLGAGI
;
A
#
# COMPACT_ATOMS: atom_id res chain seq x y z
N MET A 1 10.66 -4.97 -3.48
CA MET A 1 9.63 -4.97 -2.40
C MET A 1 8.27 -5.22 -3.03
N LEU A 2 7.45 -6.14 -2.48
CA LEU A 2 6.19 -6.59 -3.08
C LEU A 2 5.21 -5.44 -3.36
N LYS A 3 5.01 -4.53 -2.40
CA LYS A 3 3.94 -3.52 -2.51
C LYS A 3 4.18 -2.47 -3.60
N ILE A 4 5.44 -2.09 -3.86
CA ILE A 4 5.81 -1.21 -4.98
C ILE A 4 5.27 -1.79 -6.29
N ASN A 5 5.56 -3.06 -6.54
CA ASN A 5 5.18 -3.73 -7.80
C ASN A 5 3.66 -3.88 -7.92
N THR A 6 2.97 -4.23 -6.83
CA THR A 6 1.52 -4.37 -6.86
C THR A 6 0.79 -3.03 -7.01
N LEU A 7 1.31 -1.95 -6.43
CA LEU A 7 0.73 -0.61 -6.59
C LEU A 7 0.94 -0.12 -8.01
N ARG A 8 2.18 -0.24 -8.55
CA ARG A 8 2.48 0.09 -9.94
C ARG A 8 1.52 -0.64 -10.91
N ALA A 9 1.39 -1.96 -10.76
CA ALA A 9 0.48 -2.75 -11.60
C ALA A 9 -0.99 -2.32 -11.45
N ALA A 10 -1.44 -1.94 -10.25
CA ALA A 10 -2.81 -1.47 -10.03
C ALA A 10 -3.09 -0.13 -10.70
N ILE A 11 -2.18 0.85 -10.57
CA ILE A 11 -2.28 2.15 -11.23
C ILE A 11 -2.21 1.99 -12.75
N GLU A 12 -1.22 1.24 -13.24
CA GLU A 12 -1.04 0.99 -14.68
C GLU A 12 -2.27 0.31 -15.30
N LYS A 13 -2.93 -0.61 -14.57
CA LYS A 13 -4.18 -1.24 -15.03
C LYS A 13 -5.35 -0.25 -15.09
N ALA A 14 -5.48 0.62 -14.08
CA ALA A 14 -6.61 1.54 -13.96
C ALA A 14 -6.49 2.79 -14.83
N ASN A 15 -5.27 3.27 -15.08
CA ASN A 15 -5.04 4.57 -15.71
C ASN A 15 -4.39 4.41 -17.10
N THR A 16 -5.12 4.78 -18.16
CA THR A 16 -4.66 4.76 -19.56
C THR A 16 -3.49 5.71 -19.80
N TRP A 17 -3.49 6.89 -19.17
CA TRP A 17 -2.43 7.88 -19.30
C TRP A 17 -1.11 7.35 -18.76
N CYS A 18 -1.12 6.63 -17.63
CA CYS A 18 0.08 6.00 -17.07
C CYS A 18 0.71 4.96 -18.02
N ARG A 19 -0.12 4.23 -18.78
CA ARG A 19 0.37 3.26 -19.78
C ARG A 19 0.97 3.95 -20.99
N ALA A 20 0.40 5.10 -21.38
CA ALA A 20 0.90 5.88 -22.50
C ALA A 20 2.18 6.67 -22.16
N ASN A 21 2.40 7.00 -20.88
CA ASN A 21 3.49 7.85 -20.40
C ASN A 21 4.25 7.17 -19.23
N PRO A 22 4.89 6.00 -19.44
CA PRO A 22 5.53 5.23 -18.35
C PRO A 22 6.68 5.97 -17.66
N GLU A 23 7.27 6.96 -18.30
CA GLU A 23 8.34 7.81 -17.77
C GLU A 23 7.84 9.02 -16.96
N ALA A 24 6.56 9.36 -17.09
CA ALA A 24 5.96 10.54 -16.45
C ALA A 24 5.37 10.26 -15.05
N TRP A 25 5.62 9.08 -14.50
CA TRP A 25 5.23 8.73 -13.14
C TRP A 25 6.10 7.61 -12.58
N THR A 26 6.14 7.48 -11.27
CA THR A 26 6.90 6.43 -10.59
C THR A 26 6.29 6.06 -9.25
N VAL A 27 6.67 4.88 -8.77
CA VAL A 27 6.37 4.41 -7.42
C VAL A 27 7.69 4.03 -6.75
N PHE A 28 8.00 4.64 -5.62
CA PHE A 28 9.25 4.43 -4.90
C PHE A 28 9.05 4.50 -3.38
N VAL A 29 10.13 4.24 -2.64
CA VAL A 29 10.15 4.36 -1.18
C VAL A 29 11.03 5.55 -0.82
N GLU A 30 10.50 6.47 -0.02
CA GLU A 30 11.23 7.67 0.42
C GLU A 30 12.05 7.38 1.69
N GLU A 31 11.38 6.93 2.76
CA GLU A 31 12.01 6.55 4.02
C GLU A 31 11.42 5.22 4.53
N GLY A 32 12.25 4.41 5.20
CA GLY A 32 11.80 3.16 5.79
C GLY A 32 12.54 2.78 7.07
N GLY A 33 11.93 1.87 7.81
CA GLY A 33 12.47 1.27 9.02
C GLY A 33 12.05 -0.19 9.16
N ILE A 34 12.65 -0.87 10.14
CA ILE A 34 12.41 -2.28 10.43
C ILE A 34 11.78 -2.40 11.82
N GLU A 35 10.74 -3.23 11.92
CA GLU A 35 10.13 -3.66 13.18
C GLU A 35 10.36 -5.16 13.37
N THR A 36 10.74 -5.57 14.57
CA THR A 36 10.74 -6.99 14.93
C THR A 36 10.58 -7.12 16.44
N THR A 37 9.96 -8.21 16.88
CA THR A 37 9.98 -8.61 18.29
C THR A 37 11.26 -9.36 18.65
N GLY A 38 11.99 -9.88 17.65
CA GLY A 38 13.16 -10.75 17.84
C GLY A 38 12.82 -12.18 18.32
N GLU A 39 11.56 -12.47 18.63
CA GLU A 39 11.13 -13.76 19.18
C GLU A 39 10.84 -14.83 18.12
N THR A 40 10.54 -14.39 16.89
CA THR A 40 10.24 -15.27 15.75
C THR A 40 11.13 -14.88 14.57
N PRO A 41 11.37 -15.77 13.60
CA PRO A 41 12.11 -15.46 12.37
C PRO A 41 11.22 -14.61 11.44
N SER A 42 10.79 -13.44 11.90
CA SER A 42 9.94 -12.52 11.14
C SER A 42 10.20 -11.07 11.53
N PHE A 43 9.91 -10.19 10.59
CA PHE A 43 10.02 -8.75 10.79
C PHE A 43 9.04 -8.02 9.85
N MET A 44 8.87 -6.73 10.08
CA MET A 44 8.06 -5.83 9.27
C MET A 44 8.94 -4.74 8.70
N TYR A 45 8.84 -4.51 7.39
CA TYR A 45 9.24 -3.22 6.83
C TYR A 45 8.13 -2.21 7.06
N ARG A 46 8.46 -1.04 7.60
CA ARG A 46 7.58 0.14 7.60
C ARG A 46 8.19 1.18 6.69
N TYR A 47 7.44 1.78 5.78
CA TYR A 47 8.01 2.77 4.87
C TYR A 47 6.95 3.69 4.28
N SER A 48 7.38 4.89 3.87
CA SER A 48 6.60 5.79 3.05
C SER A 48 6.69 5.34 1.60
N LEU A 49 5.59 4.79 1.08
CA LEU A 49 5.44 4.43 -0.33
C LEU A 49 4.89 5.65 -1.07
N VAL A 50 5.66 6.14 -2.03
CA VAL A 50 5.35 7.35 -2.79
C VAL A 50 4.90 6.98 -4.19
N LEU A 51 3.76 7.52 -4.61
CA LEU A 51 3.35 7.60 -6.03
C LEU A 51 3.56 9.04 -6.47
N PHE A 52 4.47 9.24 -7.43
CA PHE A 52 4.77 10.54 -8.00
C PHE A 52 4.36 10.57 -9.47
N VAL A 53 3.68 11.64 -9.89
CA VAL A 53 3.15 11.85 -11.24
C VAL A 53 3.55 13.24 -11.69
N MET A 54 4.08 13.34 -12.90
CA MET A 54 4.60 14.59 -13.46
C MET A 54 3.65 15.17 -14.51
N ASN A 55 3.50 16.50 -14.52
CA ASN A 55 2.80 17.26 -15.56
C ASN A 55 1.41 16.69 -15.93
N TYR A 56 0.63 16.27 -14.94
CA TYR A 56 -0.68 15.69 -15.18
C TYR A 56 -1.75 16.76 -15.39
N ALA A 57 -2.54 16.62 -16.46
CA ALA A 57 -3.60 17.55 -16.82
C ALA A 57 -5.02 17.07 -16.48
N GLY A 58 -5.14 15.83 -15.97
CA GLY A 58 -6.43 15.23 -15.65
C GLY A 58 -6.87 15.46 -14.20
N SER A 59 -7.90 14.72 -13.79
CA SER A 59 -8.38 14.78 -12.41
C SER A 59 -7.46 14.01 -11.48
N ILE A 60 -7.18 14.56 -10.29
CA ILE A 60 -6.49 13.81 -9.22
C ILE A 60 -7.22 12.50 -8.87
N ASP A 61 -8.53 12.42 -9.11
CA ASP A 61 -9.35 11.23 -8.88
C ASP A 61 -8.92 10.03 -9.74
N ASP A 62 -8.31 10.29 -10.90
CA ASP A 62 -7.74 9.25 -11.78
C ASP A 62 -6.63 8.45 -11.09
N PHE A 63 -6.05 9.00 -10.02
CA PHE A 63 -5.08 8.33 -9.15
C PHE A 63 -5.67 7.98 -7.79
N THR A 64 -6.45 8.87 -7.17
CA THR A 64 -7.03 8.64 -5.85
C THR A 64 -7.90 7.38 -5.82
N LEU A 65 -8.78 7.18 -6.80
CA LEU A 65 -9.69 6.03 -6.81
C LEU A 65 -8.97 4.67 -6.88
N PRO A 66 -8.04 4.42 -7.83
CA PRO A 66 -7.31 3.16 -7.87
C PRO A 66 -6.36 2.99 -6.67
N LEU A 67 -5.83 4.08 -6.12
CA LEU A 67 -5.04 4.06 -4.89
C LEU A 67 -5.87 3.54 -3.70
N MET A 68 -7.08 4.07 -3.51
CA MET A 68 -8.00 3.63 -2.45
C MET A 68 -8.39 2.16 -2.62
N ALA A 69 -8.68 1.73 -3.85
CA ALA A 69 -8.96 0.34 -4.15
C ALA A 69 -7.76 -0.58 -3.82
N TRP A 70 -6.53 -0.14 -4.13
CA TRP A 70 -5.33 -0.90 -3.79
C TRP A 70 -5.10 -0.97 -2.27
N LEU A 71 -5.28 0.16 -1.56
CA LEU A 71 -5.15 0.24 -0.09
C LEU A 71 -6.15 -0.67 0.62
N TRP A 72 -7.37 -0.81 0.11
CA TRP A 72 -8.37 -1.71 0.68
C TRP A 72 -7.87 -3.15 0.80
N PHE A 73 -7.12 -3.64 -0.19
CA PHE A 73 -6.56 -4.99 -0.17
C PHE A 73 -5.18 -5.08 0.50
N ASN A 74 -4.37 -4.03 0.40
CA ASN A 74 -2.95 -4.10 0.74
C ASN A 74 -2.58 -3.35 2.03
N GLN A 75 -3.44 -2.49 2.57
CA GLN A 75 -3.28 -1.76 3.84
C GLN A 75 -4.65 -1.40 4.45
N PRO A 76 -5.54 -2.37 4.69
CA PRO A 76 -6.87 -2.06 5.24
C PRO A 76 -6.78 -1.37 6.61
N ASP A 77 -5.72 -1.60 7.38
CA ASP A 77 -5.52 -0.92 8.67
C ASP A 77 -5.31 0.60 8.52
N LEU A 78 -4.78 1.07 7.39
CA LEU A 78 -4.69 2.51 7.10
C LEU A 78 -6.08 3.11 6.85
N LEU A 79 -7.01 2.37 6.26
CA LEU A 79 -8.35 2.90 5.94
C LEU A 79 -9.31 2.80 7.14
N LEU A 80 -9.21 1.72 7.90
CA LEU A 80 -10.18 1.37 8.95
C LEU A 80 -9.87 2.00 10.31
N ASN A 81 -8.66 2.55 10.51
CA ASN A 81 -8.27 3.23 11.74
C ASN A 81 -8.31 4.76 11.53
N PRO A 82 -9.16 5.50 12.27
CA PRO A 82 -9.27 6.96 12.16
C PRO A 82 -7.94 7.72 12.37
N ASP A 83 -7.07 7.25 13.26
CA ASP A 83 -5.78 7.89 13.54
C ASP A 83 -4.76 7.65 12.41
N LYS A 84 -4.95 6.55 11.64
CA LYS A 84 -4.09 6.18 10.52
C LYS A 84 -4.61 6.69 9.18
N ASN A 85 -5.92 6.84 9.01
CA ASN A 85 -6.50 7.21 7.73
C ASN A 85 -6.18 8.66 7.32
N GLN A 86 -5.86 9.52 8.29
CA GLN A 86 -5.37 10.88 8.06
C GLN A 86 -3.89 10.94 7.64
N GLN A 87 -3.19 9.80 7.63
CA GLN A 87 -1.75 9.74 7.30
C GLN A 87 -1.51 9.48 5.80
N ILE A 88 -2.56 9.19 5.04
CA ILE A 88 -2.50 9.17 3.58
C ILE A 88 -2.52 10.62 3.11
N LYS A 89 -1.40 11.07 2.54
CA LYS A 89 -1.23 12.46 2.14
C LYS A 89 -1.11 12.57 0.64
N PHE A 90 -1.50 13.73 0.13
CA PHE A 90 -1.17 14.14 -1.21
C PHE A 90 -0.67 15.58 -1.22
N THR A 91 0.25 15.88 -2.12
CA THR A 91 0.74 17.22 -2.43
C THR A 91 0.58 17.46 -3.91
N THR A 92 0.15 18.66 -4.28
CA THR A 92 0.06 19.11 -5.66
C THR A 92 0.97 20.30 -5.89
N LEU A 93 1.81 20.25 -6.91
CA LEU A 93 2.59 21.39 -7.37
C LEU A 93 2.02 21.84 -8.72
N ILE A 94 1.49 23.06 -8.77
CA ILE A 94 0.95 23.61 -10.02
C ILE A 94 2.11 23.97 -10.94
N ASN A 95 2.16 23.38 -12.12
CA ASN A 95 3.20 23.62 -13.12
C ASN A 95 2.76 24.66 -14.15
N SER A 96 1.47 24.64 -14.53
CA SER A 96 0.84 25.59 -15.47
C SER A 96 -0.67 25.70 -15.21
N ASP A 97 -1.38 26.49 -16.01
CA ASP A 97 -2.85 26.61 -15.93
C ASP A 97 -3.57 25.27 -16.13
N ASP A 98 -2.93 24.32 -16.83
CA ASP A 98 -3.54 23.04 -17.23
C ASP A 98 -2.85 21.81 -16.60
N THR A 99 -1.75 21.95 -15.85
CA THR A 99 -0.96 20.79 -15.38
C THR A 99 -0.43 20.95 -13.96
N ALA A 100 -0.38 19.84 -13.22
CA ALA A 100 0.28 19.77 -11.93
C ALA A 100 1.10 18.47 -11.75
N ASP A 101 2.14 18.54 -10.94
CA ASP A 101 2.76 17.34 -10.36
C ASP A 101 1.92 16.88 -9.16
N LEU A 102 1.71 15.57 -9.05
CA LEU A 102 0.97 14.94 -7.96
C LEU A 102 1.92 14.01 -7.20
N MET A 103 1.93 14.14 -5.88
CA MET A 103 2.69 13.25 -5.00
C MET A 103 1.77 12.69 -3.92
N PHE A 104 1.61 11.37 -3.88
CA PHE A 104 0.89 10.67 -2.82
C PHE A 104 1.89 9.96 -1.92
N GLU A 105 1.72 10.09 -0.60
CA GLU A 105 2.57 9.46 0.41
C GLU A 105 1.74 8.52 1.29
N LEU A 106 2.16 7.25 1.35
CA LEU A 106 1.42 6.18 2.02
C LEU A 106 2.31 5.49 3.06
N PRO A 107 2.02 5.60 4.37
CA PRO A 107 2.79 4.91 5.40
C PRO A 107 2.42 3.43 5.48
N VAL A 108 3.07 2.61 4.65
CA VAL A 108 2.73 1.20 4.47
C VAL A 108 3.59 0.28 5.33
N ARG A 109 3.02 -0.87 5.71
CA ARG A 109 3.73 -1.98 6.37
C ARG A 109 3.87 -3.19 5.45
N GLN A 110 4.96 -3.93 5.48
CA GLN A 110 5.14 -5.16 4.70
C GLN A 110 5.77 -6.26 5.55
N ARG A 111 5.01 -7.34 5.75
CA ARG A 111 5.41 -8.49 6.57
C ARG A 111 6.41 -9.36 5.83
N VAL A 112 7.42 -9.79 6.56
CA VAL A 112 8.46 -10.70 6.04
C VAL A 112 8.62 -11.86 7.01
N LEU A 113 8.50 -13.07 6.49
CA LEU A 113 8.92 -14.29 7.16
C LEU A 113 10.33 -14.64 6.67
N VAL A 114 11.21 -14.98 7.59
CA VAL A 114 12.53 -15.54 7.29
C VAL A 114 12.40 -17.05 7.28
N GLN A 115 12.79 -17.67 6.17
CA GLN A 115 12.86 -19.12 6.03
C GLN A 115 14.30 -19.54 5.72
N LEU A 116 14.63 -20.80 5.93
CA LEU A 116 15.93 -21.38 5.57
C LEU A 116 15.75 -22.26 4.34
N ASP A 117 16.69 -22.20 3.41
CA ASP A 117 16.76 -23.16 2.30
C ASP A 117 17.37 -24.50 2.75
N GLU A 118 17.54 -25.44 1.81
CA GLU A 118 18.09 -26.77 2.07
C GLU A 118 19.54 -26.73 2.63
N ASN A 119 20.26 -25.64 2.42
CA ASN A 119 21.63 -25.43 2.89
C ASN A 119 21.69 -24.58 4.18
N GLY A 120 20.55 -24.21 4.76
CA GLY A 120 20.48 -23.37 5.95
C GLY A 120 20.69 -21.88 5.68
N VAL A 121 20.62 -21.42 4.43
CA VAL A 121 20.75 -20.00 4.08
C VAL A 121 19.40 -19.29 4.27
N PRO A 122 19.34 -18.15 4.99
CA PRO A 122 18.10 -17.43 5.19
C PRO A 122 17.64 -16.70 3.93
N TYR A 123 16.35 -16.80 3.62
CA TYR A 123 15.68 -16.02 2.57
C TYR A 123 14.36 -15.43 3.07
N ALA A 124 13.97 -14.32 2.42
CA ALA A 124 12.79 -13.55 2.79
C ALA A 124 11.55 -13.99 1.98
N VAL A 125 10.46 -14.26 2.69
CA VAL A 125 9.13 -14.47 2.10
C VAL A 125 8.23 -13.31 2.49
N HIS A 126 7.83 -12.52 1.49
CA HIS A 126 6.91 -11.40 1.67
C HIS A 126 5.47 -11.89 1.76
N LEU A 127 4.82 -11.61 2.89
CA LEU A 127 3.47 -12.07 3.15
C LEU A 127 2.43 -11.01 2.75
N PRO A 128 1.26 -11.42 2.22
CA PRO A 128 0.14 -10.53 2.00
C PRO A 128 -0.48 -10.08 3.32
N GLU A 129 -1.41 -9.13 3.25
CA GLU A 129 -2.20 -8.73 4.42
C GLU A 129 -2.99 -9.92 4.98
N PRO A 130 -3.04 -10.07 6.32
CA PRO A 130 -3.90 -11.07 6.94
C PRO A 130 -5.36 -10.74 6.58
N ARG A 131 -6.07 -11.72 6.03
CA ARG A 131 -7.51 -11.58 5.84
C ARG A 131 -8.15 -11.43 7.21
N PRO A 132 -9.12 -10.50 7.39
CA PRO A 132 -9.94 -10.50 8.58
C PRO A 132 -10.45 -11.92 8.81
N ARG A 133 -10.22 -12.48 10.00
CA ARG A 133 -10.84 -13.76 10.34
C ARG A 133 -12.33 -13.53 10.16
N ALA A 134 -12.97 -14.22 9.21
CA ALA A 134 -14.41 -14.21 9.10
C ALA A 134 -14.92 -14.58 10.49
N GLY A 135 -15.56 -13.63 11.17
CA GLY A 135 -16.05 -13.85 12.51
C GLY A 135 -16.98 -15.05 12.44
N THR A 136 -16.62 -16.14 13.12
CA THR A 136 -17.57 -17.20 13.42
C THR A 136 -18.82 -16.49 13.96
N PRO A 137 -20.00 -16.65 13.34
CA PRO A 137 -21.19 -16.01 13.87
C PRO A 137 -21.30 -16.45 15.33
N ARG A 138 -21.28 -15.49 16.26
CA ARG A 138 -21.68 -15.76 17.64
C ARG A 138 -23.15 -16.15 17.55
N ARG A 139 -23.42 -17.44 17.40
CA ARG A 139 -24.75 -18.02 17.56
C ARG A 139 -25.18 -17.62 18.97
N ARG A 140 -26.07 -16.63 19.08
CA ARG A 140 -26.67 -16.26 20.37
C ARG A 140 -27.36 -17.53 20.89
N LEU A 141 -26.77 -18.13 21.91
CA LEU A 141 -27.42 -19.10 22.78
C LEU A 141 -28.18 -18.29 23.84
N GLY A 142 -29.47 -18.59 24.00
CA GLY A 142 -30.36 -18.07 25.05
C GLY A 142 -31.26 -16.92 24.56
N ALA A 143 -32.56 -16.88 24.85
CA ALA A 143 -33.45 -17.67 25.70
C ALA A 143 -34.87 -17.50 25.10
N GLY A 144 -35.81 -18.45 25.17
CA GLY A 144 -36.27 -19.07 26.39
C GLY A 144 -37.20 -18.12 27.15
N ILE A 145 -38.37 -17.81 26.57
CA ILE A 145 -39.64 -17.48 27.25
C ILE A 145 -40.77 -17.99 26.35
#